data_AF-A0A7J3ABC2-F1
#
_entry.id   AF-A0A7J3ABC2-F1
#
_cell.length_a   1.000
_cell.length_b   1.000
_cell.length_c   1.000
_cell.angle_alpha   90.00
_cell.angle_beta   90.00
_cell.angle_gamma   90.00
#
_symmetry.space_group_name_H-M   'P 1'
#
loop_
_entity.id
_entity.type
_entity.pdbx_description
1 polymer ?
#
loop_
_entity_poly.entity_id
_entity_poly.type
_entity_poly.pdbx_seq_one_letter_code
_entity_poly.pdbx_strand_id
1 'polypeptide(L)'
;MGERSEVKSENARNVILSYGDTIYFVNKVNVQLQEGVDVLKAIFHARRAADGQIQDLEIEINKDTYKMLVEYAKLDSCDLILVLRIEGNESKWCLMSENWLKRQSGKKSNVFYIV
;
A
#
# COMPACT_ATOMS: atom_id res chain seq x y z
N MET A 1 31.91 -4.04 -4.82
CA MET A 1 30.71 -4.77 -4.32
C MET A 1 29.56 -3.80 -4.34
N GLY A 2 28.66 -3.94 -5.31
CA GLY A 2 27.61 -2.97 -5.60
C GLY A 2 26.26 -3.47 -5.12
N GLU A 3 25.88 -3.14 -3.89
CA GLU A 3 24.47 -3.21 -3.48
C GLU A 3 23.81 -1.88 -3.82
N ARG A 4 23.16 -1.83 -4.99
CA ARG A 4 22.21 -0.76 -5.31
C ARG A 4 21.08 -1.32 -6.13
N SER A 5 19.98 -1.65 -5.46
CA SER A 5 18.68 -1.76 -6.08
C SER A 5 17.63 -1.30 -5.07
N GLU A 6 17.59 0.01 -4.87
CA GLU A 6 16.44 0.69 -4.29
C GLU A 6 15.41 0.87 -5.42
N VAL A 7 14.25 0.23 -5.31
CA VAL A 7 13.08 0.65 -6.08
C VAL A 7 12.31 1.63 -5.21
N LYS A 8 12.44 2.91 -5.55
CA LYS A 8 11.66 3.99 -4.94
C LYS A 8 10.35 4.11 -5.69
N SER A 9 9.25 3.70 -5.06
CA SER A 9 7.93 4.16 -5.50
C SER A 9 7.74 5.60 -5.01
N GLU A 10 8.33 6.57 -5.70
CA GLU A 10 8.24 8.01 -5.33
C GLU A 10 6.78 8.54 -5.39
N ASN A 11 5.89 7.83 -6.07
CA ASN A 11 4.47 8.16 -6.20
C ASN A 11 3.53 7.05 -5.69
N ALA A 12 3.77 6.48 -4.51
CA ALA A 12 2.72 5.71 -3.81
C ALA A 12 1.66 6.69 -3.28
N ARG A 13 1.01 7.42 -4.18
CA ARG A 13 0.25 8.64 -3.82
C ARG A 13 -1.06 8.35 -3.09
N ASN A 14 -1.55 7.11 -3.07
CA ASN A 14 -2.78 6.76 -2.39
C ASN A 14 -2.81 5.27 -1.98
N VAL A 15 -1.95 4.86 -1.06
CA VAL A 15 -1.99 3.49 -0.53
C VAL A 15 -2.66 3.48 0.85
N ILE A 16 -3.72 2.68 1.01
CA ILE A 16 -4.33 2.37 2.31
C ILE A 16 -3.83 0.99 2.71
N LEU A 17 -3.06 0.92 3.80
CA LEU A 17 -2.50 -0.31 4.33
C LEU A 17 -3.24 -0.74 5.60
N SER A 18 -3.77 -1.94 5.61
CA SER A 18 -4.20 -2.65 6.81
C SER A 18 -3.08 -3.62 7.21
N TYR A 19 -2.53 -3.41 8.40
CA TYR A 19 -1.48 -4.25 8.96
C TYR A 19 -1.73 -4.46 10.46
N GLY A 20 -1.90 -5.73 10.87
CA GLY A 20 -2.50 -6.06 12.15
C GLY A 20 -3.89 -5.43 12.30
N ASP A 21 -4.21 -4.93 13.49
CA ASP A 21 -5.49 -4.27 13.78
C ASP A 21 -5.49 -2.77 13.46
N THR A 22 -4.52 -2.29 12.67
CA THR A 22 -4.33 -0.85 12.40
C THR A 22 -4.38 -0.54 10.91
N ILE A 23 -5.00 0.61 10.60
CA ILE A 23 -5.07 1.18 9.26
C ILE A 23 -4.07 2.33 9.15
N TYR A 24 -3.36 2.37 8.03
CA TYR A 24 -2.37 3.37 7.71
C TYR A 24 -2.58 3.96 6.32
N PHE A 25 -2.27 5.24 6.17
CA PHE A 25 -2.08 5.88 4.88
C PHE A 25 -0.59 5.87 4.54
N VAL A 26 -0.24 5.21 3.45
CA VAL A 26 1.14 5.08 2.99
C VAL A 26 1.37 6.05 1.85
N ASN A 27 2.44 6.84 1.98
CA ASN A 27 2.86 7.84 1.02
C ASN A 27 4.10 7.42 0.23
N LYS A 28 4.88 6.46 0.75
CA LYS A 28 6.07 5.94 0.08
C LYS A 28 6.35 4.51 0.52
N VAL A 29 6.80 3.68 -0.41
CA VAL A 29 7.27 2.31 -0.14
C VAL A 29 8.66 2.16 -0.73
N ASN A 30 9.62 1.68 0.07
CA ASN A 30 10.93 1.24 -0.39
C ASN A 30 11.00 -0.27 -0.26
N VAL A 31 11.48 -0.97 -1.28
CA VAL A 31 11.70 -2.42 -1.20
C VAL A 31 13.17 -2.71 -1.40
N GLN A 32 13.75 -3.45 -0.46
CA GLN A 32 15.11 -3.96 -0.55
C GLN A 32 15.09 -5.31 -1.28
N LEU A 33 15.72 -5.35 -2.45
CA LEU A 33 15.88 -6.57 -3.22
C LEU A 33 17.14 -7.31 -2.76
N GLN A 34 16.96 -8.55 -2.30
CA GLN A 34 18.05 -9.48 -2.05
C GLN A 34 17.97 -10.64 -3.05
N GLU A 35 19.06 -10.92 -3.75
CA GLU A 35 19.12 -12.02 -4.70
C GLU A 35 18.99 -13.38 -3.97
N GLY A 36 18.14 -14.27 -4.50
CA GLY A 36 18.00 -15.63 -3.97
C GLY A 36 17.00 -15.83 -2.82
N VAL A 37 16.32 -14.77 -2.36
CA VAL A 37 15.31 -14.85 -1.28
C VAL A 37 13.89 -14.78 -1.85
N ASP A 38 12.96 -15.57 -1.30
CA ASP A 38 11.54 -15.56 -1.71
C ASP A 38 10.70 -14.48 -1.02
N VAL A 39 11.26 -13.90 0.05
CA VAL A 39 10.68 -12.84 0.87
C VAL A 39 11.55 -11.59 0.73
N LEU A 40 10.90 -10.44 0.53
CA LEU A 40 11.54 -9.14 0.32
C LEU A 40 11.22 -8.24 1.51
N LYS A 41 12.20 -7.45 1.95
CA LYS A 41 11.98 -6.48 3.02
C LYS A 41 11.46 -5.16 2.42
N ALA A 42 10.24 -4.78 2.80
CA ALA A 42 9.62 -3.53 2.40
C ALA A 42 9.47 -2.57 3.59
N ILE A 43 9.78 -1.30 3.36
CA ILE A 43 9.63 -0.21 4.32
C ILE A 43 8.51 0.67 3.82
N PHE A 44 7.38 0.65 4.53
CA PHE A 44 6.23 1.50 4.27
C PHE A 44 6.32 2.73 5.16
N HIS A 45 6.53 3.89 4.56
CA HIS A 45 6.39 5.17 5.24
C HIS A 45 4.89 5.42 5.42
N ALA A 46 4.43 5.38 6.66
CA ALA A 46 3.02 5.22 6.96
C ALA A 46 2.55 6.27 7.98
N ARG A 47 1.34 6.79 7.79
CA ARG A 47 0.62 7.62 8.76
C ARG A 47 -0.55 6.82 9.30
N ARG A 48 -0.58 6.57 10.61
CA ARG A 48 -1.68 5.85 11.25
C ARG A 48 -2.98 6.64 11.12
N ALA A 49 -4.06 5.97 10.73
CA ALA A 49 -5.35 6.61 10.48
C ALA A 49 -6.03 7.11 11.77
N ALA A 50 -5.80 6.44 12.89
CA ALA A 50 -6.48 6.74 14.17
C ALA A 50 -6.05 8.08 14.78
N ASP A 51 -4.78 8.43 14.70
CA ASP A 51 -4.21 9.60 15.39
C ASP A 51 -3.21 10.40 14.55
N GLY A 52 -2.96 10.00 13.30
CA GLY A 52 -2.05 10.70 12.41
C GLY A 52 -0.56 10.49 12.71
N GLN A 53 -0.19 9.58 13.62
CA GLN A 53 1.22 9.33 13.94
C GLN A 53 1.95 8.77 12.71
N ILE A 54 3.10 9.36 12.37
CA ILE A 54 3.96 8.89 11.29
C ILE A 54 4.93 7.85 11.85
N GLN A 55 5.06 6.73 11.15
CA GLN A 55 6.01 5.66 11.46
C GLN A 55 6.43 4.92 10.20
N ASP A 56 7.63 4.35 10.24
CA ASP A 56 8.10 3.44 9.20
C ASP A 56 7.78 2.00 9.61
N LEU A 57 7.02 1.31 8.77
CA LEU A 57 6.66 -0.09 8.97
C LEU A 57 7.59 -0.97 8.13
N GLU A 58 8.43 -1.75 8.80
CA GLU A 58 9.22 -2.79 8.16
C GLU A 58 8.36 -4.06 8.06
N ILE A 59 8.03 -4.47 6.84
CA ILE A 59 7.15 -5.59 6.56
C ILE A 59 7.83 -6.50 5.53
N GLU A 60 7.82 -7.80 5.81
CA GLU A 60 8.22 -8.82 4.86
C GLU A 60 7.09 -9.09 3.86
N ILE A 61 7.40 -8.99 2.56
CA ILE A 61 6.44 -9.19 1.48
C ILE A 61 6.91 -10.26 0.50
N ASN A 62 5.99 -11.01 -0.07
CA ASN A 62 6.30 -11.96 -1.13
C ASN A 62 6.54 -11.25 -2.48
N LYS A 63 7.09 -11.99 -3.44
CA LYS A 63 7.37 -11.50 -4.80
C LYS A 63 6.12 -10.98 -5.54
N ASP A 64 4.95 -11.56 -5.26
CA ASP A 64 3.70 -11.15 -5.93
C ASP A 64 3.20 -9.80 -5.43
N THR A 65 3.30 -9.55 -4.11
CA THR A 65 3.03 -8.24 -3.51
C THR A 65 3.98 -7.19 -4.06
N TYR A 66 5.26 -7.52 -4.18
CA TYR A 66 6.25 -6.62 -4.76
C TYR A 66 5.92 -6.28 -6.22
N LYS A 67 5.62 -7.28 -7.06
CA LYS A 67 5.20 -7.04 -8.45
C LYS A 67 3.97 -6.14 -8.51
N MET A 68 2.98 -6.39 -7.66
CA MET A 68 1.77 -5.56 -7.58
C MET A 68 2.09 -4.11 -7.22
N LEU A 69 2.95 -3.88 -6.21
CA LEU A 69 3.38 -2.53 -5.82
C LEU A 69 4.10 -1.82 -6.97
N VAL A 70 4.94 -2.53 -7.71
CA VAL A 70 5.63 -2.00 -8.89
C VAL A 70 4.64 -1.65 -10.01
N GLU A 71 3.70 -2.56 -10.32
CA GLU A 71 2.68 -2.29 -11.34
C GLU A 71 1.76 -1.12 -10.95
N TYR A 72 1.35 -1.04 -9.69
CA TYR A 72 0.59 0.10 -9.18
C TYR A 72 1.36 1.42 -9.34
N ALA A 73 2.65 1.44 -9.00
CA ALA A 73 3.49 2.62 -9.17
C ALA A 73 3.62 3.04 -10.65
N LYS A 74 3.65 2.09 -11.58
CA LYS A 74 3.69 2.37 -13.03
C LYS A 74 2.40 2.99 -13.57
N LEU A 75 1.25 2.74 -12.93
CA LEU A 75 -0.02 3.34 -13.37
C LEU A 75 -0.01 4.87 -13.23
N ASP A 76 0.77 5.41 -12.28
CA ASP A 76 0.94 6.84 -12.00
C ASP A 76 -0.38 7.65 -12.03
N SER A 77 -1.47 7.02 -11.58
CA SER A 77 -2.81 7.58 -11.65
C SER A 77 -3.20 8.21 -10.32
N CYS A 78 -3.50 9.50 -10.33
CA CYS A 78 -3.97 10.21 -9.15
C CYS A 78 -5.38 9.80 -8.70
N ASP A 79 -6.16 9.12 -9.56
CA ASP A 79 -7.49 8.64 -9.22
C ASP A 79 -7.47 7.28 -8.51
N LEU A 80 -6.39 6.50 -8.63
CA LEU A 80 -6.35 5.14 -8.13
C LEU A 80 -5.79 5.07 -6.70
N ILE A 81 -6.61 4.51 -5.81
CA ILE A 81 -6.24 4.14 -4.44
C ILE A 81 -5.95 2.64 -4.43
N LEU A 82 -4.77 2.26 -3.96
CA LEU A 82 -4.44 0.87 -3.65
C LEU A 82 -4.80 0.57 -2.20
N VAL A 83 -5.75 -0.35 -1.99
CA VAL A 83 -6.05 -0.88 -0.66
C VAL A 83 -5.31 -2.20 -0.52
N LEU A 84 -4.40 -2.28 0.44
CA LEU A 84 -3.52 -3.41 0.70
C LEU A 84 -3.73 -3.90 2.13
N ARG A 85 -3.96 -5.20 2.29
CA ARG A 85 -3.99 -5.88 3.59
C ARG A 85 -2.86 -6.89 3.63
N ILE A 86 -2.03 -6.82 4.66
CA ILE A 86 -0.94 -7.78 4.90
C ILE A 86 -1.16 -8.43 6.26
N GLU A 87 -1.26 -9.75 6.28
CA GLU A 87 -1.38 -10.58 7.48
C GLU A 87 -0.43 -11.76 7.40
N GLY A 88 0.68 -11.68 8.15
CA GLY A 88 1.77 -12.65 8.04
C GLY A 88 2.31 -12.68 6.60
N ASN A 89 2.28 -13.86 5.98
CA ASN A 89 2.76 -14.07 4.61
C ASN A 89 1.68 -13.86 3.53
N GLU A 90 0.44 -13.60 3.94
CA GLU A 90 -0.68 -13.37 3.02
C GLU A 90 -0.88 -11.88 2.76
N SER A 91 -1.08 -11.57 1.49
CA SER A 91 -1.38 -10.22 1.00
C SER A 91 -2.66 -10.25 0.19
N LYS A 92 -3.62 -9.39 0.54
CA LYS A 92 -4.82 -9.14 -0.27
C LYS A 92 -4.82 -7.68 -0.71
N TRP A 93 -5.25 -7.42 -1.93
CA TRP A 93 -5.28 -6.06 -2.43
C TRP A 93 -6.46 -5.83 -3.37
N CYS A 94 -6.88 -4.58 -3.48
CA CYS A 94 -7.78 -4.11 -4.52
C CYS A 94 -7.42 -2.68 -4.95
N LEU A 95 -7.78 -2.33 -6.17
CA LEU A 95 -7.67 -0.97 -6.70
C LEU A 95 -9.05 -0.33 -6.71
N MET A 96 -9.14 0.90 -6.20
CA MET A 96 -10.37 1.67 -6.15
C MET A 96 -10.17 3.06 -6.78
N SER A 97 -11.20 3.58 -7.44
CA SER A 97 -11.21 4.96 -7.93
C SER A 97 -11.67 5.91 -6.81
N GLU A 98 -10.84 6.89 -6.47
CA GLU A 98 -11.16 7.95 -5.53
C GLU A 98 -12.36 8.77 -6.00
N ASN A 99 -12.42 9.11 -7.29
CA ASN A 99 -13.55 9.84 -7.85
C ASN A 99 -14.85 9.03 -7.76
N TRP A 100 -14.78 7.71 -7.99
CA TRP A 100 -15.93 6.84 -7.79
C TRP A 100 -16.37 6.84 -6.31
N LEU A 101 -15.44 6.70 -5.36
CA LEU A 101 -15.73 6.76 -3.92
C LEU A 101 -16.37 8.08 -3.51
N LYS A 102 -15.82 9.22 -3.97
CA LYS A 102 -16.39 10.57 -3.72
C LYS A 102 -17.82 10.68 -4.25
N ARG A 103 -18.10 10.15 -5.44
CA ARG A 103 -19.46 10.14 -6.03
C ARG A 103 -20.43 9.25 -5.25
N GLN A 104 -19.95 8.17 -4.61
CA GLN A 104 -20.79 7.36 -3.72
C GLN A 104 -21.05 8.06 -2.38
N SER A 105 -20.04 8.76 -1.83
CA SER A 105 -20.18 9.54 -0.61
C SER A 105 -21.14 10.73 -0.79
N GLY A 106 -21.16 11.35 -1.96
CA GLY A 106 -22.12 12.42 -2.29
C GLY A 106 -23.55 11.91 -2.51
N LYS A 107 -23.79 10.59 -2.52
CA LYS A 107 -25.10 9.97 -2.80
C LYS A 107 -25.80 9.38 -1.57
N LYS A 108 -25.29 9.54 -0.35
CA LYS A 108 -25.88 8.95 0.88
C LYS A 108 -25.83 9.96 2.03
N SER A 109 -26.88 10.36 2.75
CA SER A 109 -28.19 9.72 3.02
C SER A 109 -28.09 8.21 3.08
N ASN A 110 -27.60 7.73 4.23
CA ASN A 110 -27.65 6.36 4.72
C ASN A 110 -27.30 5.25 3.73
N VAL A 111 -26.04 4.81 3.69
CA VAL A 111 -25.78 3.39 3.46
C VAL A 111 -24.51 2.96 4.19
N PHE A 112 -24.71 2.07 5.14
CA PHE A 112 -23.76 1.07 5.60
C PHE A 112 -23.47 0.10 4.47
N TYR A 113 -22.21 -0.22 4.19
CA TYR A 113 -21.78 -1.60 3.88
C TYR A 113 -20.27 -1.75 4.14
N ILE A 114 -19.92 -2.68 5.03
CA ILE A 114 -18.80 -3.60 4.86
C ILE A 114 -19.46 -4.89 4.38
N VAL A 115 -19.01 -5.46 3.26
CA VAL A 115 -19.22 -6.85 2.87
C VAL A 115 -17.86 -7.39 2.44
#